data_AF-A0A4R5DC68-F1
#
_entry.id   AF-A0A4R5DC68-F1
#
_cell.length_a   1.000
_cell.length_b   1.000
_cell.length_c   1.000
_cell.angle_alpha   90.00
_cell.angle_beta   90.00
_cell.angle_gamma   90.00
#
_symmetry.space_group_name_H-M   'P 1'
#
loop_
_entity.id
_entity.type
_entity.pdbx_description
1 polymer ?
#
loop_
_entity_poly.entity_id
_entity_poly.type
_entity_poly.pdbx_seq_one_letter_code
_entity_poly.pdbx_strand_id
1 'polypeptide(L)'
;MKKLIFLFALIVVTLTATQNSFAQNYKMPVTSIDAKGKITDAKGKHIGWVTSDGIIKDAAGVKIAHVDNAGNAIDAVTGKNLGKASKNGTYLYHVKSGVSDSLTVSIPMNGVCEVKDTSGKTVLLVHENYKQYGACAMHCLQLKNEHKDMKMK
;
A
#
# COMPACT_ATOMS: atom_id res chain seq x y z
N MET A 1 27.16 36.79 -47.19
CA MET A 1 26.02 36.35 -46.34
C MET A 1 25.62 34.90 -46.64
N LYS A 2 26.53 33.93 -46.44
CA LYS A 2 26.24 32.49 -46.66
C LYS A 2 26.84 31.57 -45.59
N LYS A 3 27.69 32.10 -44.70
CA LYS A 3 28.30 31.37 -43.58
C LYS A 3 27.56 31.56 -42.24
N LEU A 4 26.60 32.48 -42.16
CA LEU A 4 25.86 32.77 -40.93
C LEU A 4 24.53 31.98 -40.81
N ILE A 5 24.04 31.40 -41.91
CA ILE A 5 22.78 30.62 -41.92
C ILE A 5 23.03 29.17 -41.47
N PHE A 6 24.25 28.65 -41.65
CA PHE A 6 24.61 27.28 -41.25
C PHE A 6 24.82 27.09 -39.74
N LEU A 7 24.96 28.18 -38.96
CA LEU A 7 25.14 28.12 -37.50
C LEU A 7 23.81 28.14 -36.72
N PHE A 8 22.70 28.53 -37.35
CA PHE A 8 21.37 28.52 -36.70
C PHE A 8 20.60 27.20 -36.89
N ALA A 9 21.04 26.33 -37.81
CA ALA A 9 20.40 25.04 -38.05
C ALA A 9 20.80 23.94 -37.03
N LEU A 10 21.77 24.19 -36.15
CA LEU A 10 22.29 23.19 -35.20
C LEU A 10 21.75 23.35 -33.76
N ILE A 11 21.00 24.43 -33.45
CA ILE A 11 20.60 24.75 -32.07
C ILE A 11 19.13 24.41 -31.76
N VAL A 12 18.31 24.04 -32.75
CA VAL A 12 16.86 23.79 -32.55
C VAL A 12 16.49 22.29 -32.48
N VAL A 13 17.47 21.38 -32.47
CA VAL A 13 17.23 19.92 -32.53
C VAL A 13 17.34 19.21 -31.16
N THR A 14 17.56 19.92 -30.04
CA THR A 14 17.79 19.26 -28.73
C THR A 14 16.79 19.56 -27.62
N LEU A 15 15.68 20.25 -27.87
CA LEU A 15 14.69 20.57 -26.84
C LEU A 15 13.49 19.62 -26.75
N THR A 16 13.52 18.47 -27.42
CA THR A 16 12.60 17.35 -27.13
C THR A 16 13.24 16.32 -26.21
N ALA A 17 13.85 16.78 -25.11
CA ALA A 17 13.92 15.94 -23.92
C ALA A 17 12.50 15.85 -23.36
N THR A 18 11.75 14.89 -23.91
CA THR A 18 10.58 14.31 -23.26
C THR A 18 10.97 14.01 -21.81
N GLN A 19 10.49 14.83 -20.88
CA GLN A 19 10.53 14.53 -19.45
C GLN A 19 9.52 13.40 -19.24
N ASN A 20 9.87 12.21 -19.71
CA ASN A 20 9.15 10.98 -19.42
C ASN A 20 9.31 10.73 -17.93
N SER A 21 8.21 10.99 -17.22
CA SER A 21 7.75 10.24 -16.06
C SER A 21 8.77 10.08 -14.93
N PHE A 22 8.55 10.85 -13.85
CA PHE A 22 8.92 10.45 -12.49
C PHE A 22 8.12 9.20 -12.07
N ALA A 23 8.32 8.10 -12.78
CA ALA A 23 8.09 6.77 -12.26
C ALA A 23 9.48 6.17 -12.04
N GLN A 24 9.62 5.25 -11.09
CA GLN A 24 10.87 4.54 -10.76
C GLN A 24 11.75 5.17 -9.66
N ASN A 25 11.20 5.39 -8.47
CA ASN A 25 12.01 5.22 -7.24
C ASN A 25 11.20 4.71 -6.03
N TYR A 26 10.22 3.83 -6.25
CA TYR A 26 9.61 3.01 -5.18
C TYR A 26 10.42 1.73 -4.90
N LYS A 27 11.75 1.76 -5.12
CA LYS A 27 12.63 0.59 -5.00
C LYS A 27 12.97 0.24 -3.54
N MET A 28 12.15 0.68 -2.59
CA MET A 28 12.21 0.19 -1.22
C MET A 28 11.41 -1.12 -1.15
N PRO A 29 11.95 -2.19 -0.55
CA PRO A 29 11.22 -3.43 -0.35
C PRO A 29 10.15 -3.21 0.73
N VAL A 30 9.01 -2.69 0.31
CA VAL A 30 7.86 -2.39 1.17
C VAL A 30 6.58 -2.88 0.51
N THR A 31 5.70 -3.43 1.34
CA THR A 31 4.39 -3.93 0.91
C THR A 31 3.62 -2.81 0.21
N SER A 32 2.92 -3.13 -0.88
CA SER A 32 2.14 -2.15 -1.63
C SER A 32 0.75 -2.64 -2.00
N ILE A 33 -0.17 -1.68 -2.16
CA ILE A 33 -1.52 -1.88 -2.70
C ILE A 33 -1.70 -0.94 -3.89
N ASP A 34 -1.92 -1.52 -5.06
CA ASP A 34 -2.10 -0.76 -6.30
C ASP A 34 -3.53 -0.22 -6.48
N ALA A 35 -3.76 0.53 -7.56
CA ALA A 35 -5.07 1.10 -7.89
C ALA A 35 -6.19 0.05 -8.10
N LYS A 36 -5.82 -1.20 -8.37
CA LYS A 36 -6.74 -2.33 -8.56
C LYS A 36 -6.93 -3.14 -7.27
N GLY A 37 -6.30 -2.72 -6.17
CA GLY A 37 -6.39 -3.40 -4.88
C GLY A 37 -5.50 -4.63 -4.79
N LYS A 38 -4.57 -4.84 -5.74
CA LYS A 38 -3.62 -5.94 -5.67
C LYS A 38 -2.59 -5.64 -4.59
N ILE A 39 -2.35 -6.61 -3.73
CA ILE A 39 -1.40 -6.52 -2.63
C ILE A 39 -0.15 -7.34 -2.99
N THR A 40 1.01 -6.69 -2.91
CA THR A 40 2.32 -7.32 -3.08
C THR A 40 3.18 -7.11 -1.85
N ASP A 41 3.92 -8.13 -1.44
CA ASP A 41 4.86 -8.04 -0.34
C ASP A 41 6.11 -7.21 -0.69
N ALA A 42 6.97 -7.00 0.30
CA ALA A 42 8.25 -6.30 0.15
C ALA A 42 9.20 -6.93 -0.90
N LYS A 43 8.99 -8.18 -1.31
CA LYS A 43 9.76 -8.88 -2.34
C LYS A 43 9.09 -8.78 -3.73
N GLY A 44 7.96 -8.07 -3.84
CA GLY A 44 7.16 -7.97 -5.06
C GLY A 44 6.28 -9.18 -5.34
N LYS A 45 6.19 -10.16 -4.43
CA LYS A 45 5.31 -11.32 -4.59
C LYS A 45 3.87 -10.90 -4.34
N HIS A 46 2.96 -11.33 -5.20
CA HIS A 46 1.53 -11.17 -4.98
C HIS A 46 1.07 -12.02 -3.78
N ILE A 47 0.43 -11.37 -2.80
CA ILE A 47 -0.03 -12.01 -1.58
C ILE A 47 -1.54 -11.96 -1.39
N GLY A 48 -2.26 -11.05 -2.06
CA GLY A 48 -3.71 -11.02 -1.98
C GLY A 48 -4.33 -9.77 -2.60
N TRP A 49 -5.60 -9.54 -2.28
CA TRP A 49 -6.41 -8.46 -2.81
C TRP A 49 -7.18 -7.76 -1.69
N VAL A 50 -7.44 -6.48 -1.88
CA VAL A 50 -8.47 -5.72 -1.15
C VAL A 50 -9.42 -5.09 -2.15
N THR A 51 -10.71 -5.18 -1.89
CA THR A 51 -11.75 -4.57 -2.73
C THR A 51 -12.18 -3.21 -2.19
N SER A 52 -12.88 -2.42 -3.00
CA SER A 52 -13.37 -1.08 -2.62
C SER A 52 -14.45 -1.10 -1.54
N ASP A 53 -15.09 -2.24 -1.32
CA ASP A 53 -16.03 -2.53 -0.23
C ASP A 53 -15.33 -3.19 0.99
N GLY A 54 -14.00 -3.24 1.02
CA GLY A 54 -13.25 -3.68 2.19
C GLY A 54 -13.16 -5.20 2.38
N ILE A 55 -13.44 -6.01 1.34
CA ILE A 55 -13.21 -7.46 1.36
C ILE A 55 -11.73 -7.73 1.11
N ILE A 56 -11.14 -8.57 1.96
CA ILE A 56 -9.74 -8.97 1.87
C ILE A 56 -9.69 -10.43 1.41
N LYS A 57 -8.94 -10.69 0.34
CA LYS A 57 -8.77 -12.03 -0.25
C LYS A 57 -7.31 -12.42 -0.30
N ASP A 58 -7.02 -13.70 -0.21
CA ASP A 58 -5.68 -14.22 -0.49
C ASP A 58 -5.33 -14.19 -1.98
N ALA A 59 -4.11 -14.59 -2.32
CA ALA A 59 -3.64 -14.64 -3.71
C ALA A 59 -4.43 -15.62 -4.60
N ALA A 60 -5.14 -16.60 -4.01
CA ALA A 60 -6.02 -17.53 -4.72
C ALA A 60 -7.45 -16.97 -4.91
N GLY A 61 -7.76 -15.80 -4.34
CA GLY A 61 -9.06 -15.17 -4.41
C GLY A 61 -10.04 -15.60 -3.31
N VAL A 62 -9.60 -16.41 -2.34
CA VAL A 62 -10.42 -16.82 -1.20
C VAL A 62 -10.55 -15.66 -0.22
N LYS A 63 -11.78 -15.33 0.19
CA LYS A 63 -12.05 -14.32 1.22
C LYS A 63 -11.45 -14.78 2.56
N ILE A 64 -10.64 -13.93 3.18
CA ILE A 64 -9.99 -14.22 4.48
C ILE A 64 -10.43 -13.28 5.59
N ALA A 65 -10.81 -12.05 5.22
CA ALA A 65 -11.34 -11.08 6.16
C ALA A 65 -12.21 -10.05 5.41
N HIS A 66 -12.91 -9.22 6.15
CA HIS A 66 -13.55 -8.02 5.63
C HIS A 66 -13.53 -6.91 6.67
N VAL A 67 -13.62 -5.66 6.22
CA VAL A 67 -13.81 -4.51 7.11
C VAL A 67 -15.30 -4.20 7.20
N ASP A 68 -15.85 -4.19 8.41
CA ASP A 68 -17.26 -3.85 8.64
C ASP A 68 -17.51 -2.32 8.62
N ASN A 69 -18.79 -1.92 8.70
CA ASN A 69 -19.18 -0.51 8.72
C ASN A 69 -18.65 0.27 9.94
N ALA A 70 -18.28 -0.44 11.01
CA ALA A 70 -17.65 0.15 12.18
C ALA A 70 -16.12 0.24 12.03
N GLY A 71 -15.53 -0.23 10.92
CA GLY A 71 -14.10 -0.22 10.66
C GLY A 71 -13.33 -1.39 11.29
N ASN A 72 -14.02 -2.40 11.81
CA ASN A 72 -13.40 -3.60 12.36
C ASN A 72 -13.01 -4.56 11.23
N ALA A 73 -11.81 -5.11 11.28
CA ALA A 73 -11.40 -6.25 10.47
C ALA A 73 -11.98 -7.53 11.09
N ILE A 74 -12.81 -8.24 10.35
CA ILE A 74 -13.50 -9.44 10.79
C ILE A 74 -13.00 -10.64 9.98
N ASP A 75 -12.51 -11.65 10.68
CA ASP A 75 -12.09 -12.93 10.12
C ASP A 75 -13.25 -13.61 9.37
N ALA A 76 -13.00 -14.05 8.14
CA ALA A 76 -14.03 -14.61 7.28
C ALA A 76 -14.48 -16.03 7.66
N VAL A 77 -13.65 -16.78 8.39
CA VAL A 77 -13.91 -18.18 8.77
C VAL A 77 -14.53 -18.25 10.17
N THR A 78 -13.97 -17.52 11.12
CA THR A 78 -14.35 -17.57 12.53
C THR A 78 -15.33 -16.48 12.94
N GLY A 79 -15.48 -15.41 12.14
CA GLY A 79 -16.26 -14.23 12.50
C GLY A 79 -15.64 -13.39 13.61
N LYS A 80 -14.42 -13.70 14.03
CA LYS A 80 -13.72 -12.99 15.11
C LYS A 80 -13.30 -11.59 14.65
N ASN A 81 -13.42 -10.61 15.56
CA ASN A 81 -12.83 -9.29 15.37
C ASN A 81 -11.31 -9.37 15.55
N LEU A 82 -10.57 -9.00 14.50
CA LEU A 82 -9.11 -8.99 14.40
C LEU A 82 -8.50 -7.64 14.82
N GLY A 83 -9.32 -6.62 15.01
CA GLY A 83 -8.92 -5.27 15.37
C GLY A 83 -9.55 -4.22 14.47
N LYS A 84 -9.27 -2.94 14.76
CA LYS A 84 -9.86 -1.80 14.07
C LYS A 84 -8.81 -0.74 13.81
N ALA A 85 -8.86 -0.14 12.62
CA ALA A 85 -8.12 1.08 12.35
C ALA A 85 -8.77 2.25 13.11
N SER A 86 -7.99 2.99 13.89
CA SER A 86 -8.46 4.24 14.47
C SER A 86 -8.70 5.27 13.35
N LYS A 87 -9.58 6.24 13.61
CA LYS A 87 -9.74 7.39 12.73
C LYS A 87 -8.36 8.03 12.50
N ASN A 88 -8.03 8.34 11.24
CA ASN A 88 -6.75 8.92 10.78
C ASN A 88 -5.58 7.95 10.53
N GLY A 89 -5.84 6.65 10.37
CA GLY A 89 -4.82 5.72 9.90
C GLY A 89 -3.90 5.17 10.99
N THR A 90 -4.21 5.47 12.25
CA THR A 90 -3.63 4.80 13.42
C THR A 90 -4.23 3.41 13.58
N TYR A 91 -3.62 2.44 12.89
CA TYR A 91 -3.82 1.04 13.21
C TYR A 91 -3.12 0.72 14.52
N LEU A 92 -3.81 0.07 15.45
CA LEU A 92 -3.17 -0.57 16.60
C LEU A 92 -2.79 -1.98 16.16
N TYR A 93 -1.50 -2.17 15.90
CA TYR A 93 -0.95 -3.50 15.67
C TYR A 93 -1.01 -4.28 17.00
N HIS A 94 -1.67 -5.43 17.05
CA HIS A 94 -1.22 -6.49 17.98
C HIS A 94 -0.07 -7.25 17.31
N VAL A 95 1.14 -6.67 17.38
CA VAL A 95 2.36 -7.41 17.07
C VAL A 95 2.56 -8.31 18.26
N LYS A 96 2.98 -9.55 18.03
CA LYS A 96 3.59 -10.34 19.11
C LYS A 96 4.62 -9.44 19.82
N SER A 97 4.47 -9.31 21.14
CA SER A 97 5.33 -8.59 22.10
C SER A 97 4.88 -7.21 22.61
N GLY A 98 3.58 -6.87 22.59
CA GLY A 98 3.02 -5.93 23.56
C GLY A 98 3.37 -4.44 23.38
N VAL A 99 3.85 -4.03 22.20
CA VAL A 99 4.05 -2.62 21.85
C VAL A 99 2.90 -2.18 20.94
N SER A 100 2.20 -1.11 21.32
CA SER A 100 1.16 -0.48 20.50
C SER A 100 1.80 0.31 19.36
N ASP A 101 2.15 -0.36 18.27
CA ASP A 101 2.70 0.32 17.09
C ASP A 101 1.58 1.09 16.39
N SER A 102 1.46 2.37 16.74
CA SER A 102 0.58 3.33 16.06
C SER A 102 1.11 3.59 14.66
N LEU A 103 0.34 3.24 13.63
CA LEU A 103 0.64 3.65 12.27
C LEU A 103 0.19 5.09 11.99
N THR A 104 0.79 5.75 11.01
CA THR A 104 0.33 7.04 10.47
C THR A 104 0.21 6.95 8.97
N VAL A 105 -0.72 7.70 8.37
CA VAL A 105 -0.95 7.67 6.92
C VAL A 105 -0.76 9.07 6.34
N SER A 106 0.13 9.19 5.36
CA SER A 106 0.41 10.46 4.69
C SER A 106 -0.76 10.95 3.85
N ILE A 107 -0.68 12.22 3.46
CA ILE A 107 -1.47 12.74 2.34
C ILE A 107 -1.02 12.01 1.07
N PRO A 108 -1.94 11.63 0.15
CA PRO A 108 -1.55 10.96 -1.08
C PRO A 108 -0.68 11.86 -1.95
N MET A 109 0.43 11.31 -2.45
CA MET A 109 1.26 11.90 -3.49
C MET A 109 1.11 11.04 -4.74
N ASN A 110 0.64 11.64 -5.85
CA ASN A 110 0.33 10.91 -7.09
C ASN A 110 -0.63 9.71 -6.88
N GLY A 111 -1.64 9.89 -6.04
CA GLY A 111 -2.64 8.85 -5.73
C GLY A 111 -2.16 7.76 -4.78
N VAL A 112 -0.98 7.89 -4.17
CA VAL A 112 -0.41 6.90 -3.24
C VAL A 112 -0.11 7.52 -1.88
N CYS A 113 -0.59 6.89 -0.81
CA CYS A 113 -0.28 7.23 0.57
C CYS A 113 0.85 6.34 1.10
N GLU A 114 1.73 6.92 1.91
CA GLU A 114 2.68 6.19 2.74
C GLU A 114 2.07 5.89 4.10
N VAL A 115 2.16 4.64 4.53
CA VAL A 115 1.83 4.23 5.90
C VAL A 115 3.13 4.03 6.65
N LYS A 116 3.31 4.78 7.74
CA LYS A 116 4.55 4.80 8.53
C LYS A 116 4.33 4.23 9.93
N ASP A 117 5.34 3.55 10.44
CA ASP A 117 5.38 3.14 11.85
C ASP A 117 5.74 4.33 12.77
N THR A 118 5.82 4.05 14.07
CA THR A 118 6.16 5.04 15.12
C THR A 118 7.57 5.62 14.98
N SER A 119 8.47 4.94 14.26
CA SER A 119 9.81 5.43 13.93
C SER A 119 9.83 6.34 12.69
N GLY A 120 8.68 6.50 12.01
CA GLY A 120 8.56 7.26 10.77
C GLY A 120 8.98 6.47 9.53
N LYS A 121 9.26 5.16 9.66
CA LYS A 121 9.63 4.31 8.53
C LYS A 121 8.38 3.87 7.77
N THR A 122 8.41 3.97 6.45
CA THR A 122 7.32 3.51 5.58
C THR A 122 7.25 1.97 5.59
N VAL A 123 6.12 1.44 6.03
CA VAL A 123 5.85 -0.01 6.15
C VAL A 123 4.82 -0.52 5.14
N LEU A 124 4.07 0.39 4.50
CA LEU A 124 3.12 0.07 3.44
C LEU A 124 2.93 1.28 2.52
N LEU A 125 2.86 1.06 1.21
CA LEU A 125 2.26 2.02 0.28
C LEU A 125 0.87 1.59 -0.12
N VAL A 126 -0.06 2.54 -0.15
CA VAL A 126 -1.45 2.25 -0.46
C VAL A 126 -1.99 3.28 -1.43
N HIS A 127 -2.53 2.80 -2.56
CA HIS A 127 -3.29 3.68 -3.43
C HIS A 127 -4.48 4.28 -2.67
N GLU A 128 -4.77 5.57 -2.88
CA GLU A 128 -5.70 6.35 -2.07
C GLU A 128 -7.11 5.74 -1.96
N ASN A 129 -7.57 5.08 -3.03
CA ASN A 129 -8.82 4.30 -3.07
C ASN A 129 -8.95 3.27 -1.92
N TYR A 130 -7.82 2.78 -1.39
CA TYR A 130 -7.77 1.77 -0.35
C TYR A 130 -7.17 2.30 0.96
N LYS A 131 -6.98 3.62 1.10
CA LYS A 131 -6.41 4.25 2.30
C LYS A 131 -7.08 3.78 3.59
N GLN A 132 -8.40 3.60 3.55
CA GLN A 132 -9.22 3.16 4.68
C GLN A 132 -9.06 1.68 5.05
N TYR A 133 -8.62 0.82 4.13
CA TYR A 133 -8.54 -0.63 4.33
C TYR A 133 -7.11 -1.17 4.28
N GLY A 134 -6.16 -0.41 3.76
CA GLY A 134 -4.83 -0.93 3.41
C GLY A 134 -4.08 -1.51 4.58
N ALA A 135 -4.14 -0.86 5.75
CA ALA A 135 -3.52 -1.38 6.97
C ALA A 135 -4.17 -2.70 7.43
N CYS A 136 -5.51 -2.78 7.44
CA CYS A 136 -6.25 -4.00 7.78
C CYS A 136 -5.92 -5.14 6.80
N ALA A 137 -5.88 -4.85 5.50
CA ALA A 137 -5.59 -5.83 4.47
C ALA A 137 -4.17 -6.39 4.58
N MET A 138 -3.19 -5.53 4.80
CA MET A 138 -1.80 -5.93 5.03
C MET A 138 -1.67 -6.81 6.27
N HIS A 139 -2.30 -6.43 7.39
CA HIS A 139 -2.30 -7.20 8.64
C HIS A 139 -2.90 -8.60 8.46
N CYS A 140 -4.10 -8.70 7.87
CA CYS A 140 -4.78 -9.98 7.71
C CYS A 140 -3.99 -10.94 6.80
N LEU A 141 -3.34 -10.42 5.75
CA LEU A 141 -2.53 -11.22 4.85
C LEU A 141 -1.21 -11.68 5.47
N GLN A 142 -0.59 -10.86 6.32
CA GLN A 142 0.60 -11.26 7.07
C GLN A 142 0.28 -12.39 8.05
N LEU A 143 -0.80 -12.28 8.84
CA LEU A 143 -1.23 -13.35 9.75
C LEU A 143 -1.43 -14.68 9.02
N LYS A 144 -2.13 -14.65 7.88
CA LYS A 144 -2.34 -15.83 7.04
C LYS A 144 -1.03 -16.42 6.51
N ASN A 145 -0.13 -15.59 5.98
CA ASN A 145 1.13 -16.03 5.40
C ASN A 145 2.09 -16.63 6.45
N GLU A 146 2.01 -16.19 7.69
CA GLU A 146 2.84 -16.70 8.78
C GLU A 146 2.28 -17.99 9.42
N HIS A 147 1.18 -18.54 8.89
CA HIS A 147 0.43 -19.67 9.48
C HIS A 147 0.12 -19.47 10.98
N LYS A 148 0.11 -18.21 11.43
CA LYS A 148 -0.34 -17.89 12.78
C LYS A 148 -1.85 -18.03 12.72
N ASP A 149 -2.38 -18.94 13.53
CA ASP A 149 -3.81 -18.99 13.80
C ASP A 149 -4.31 -17.55 13.99
N MET A 150 -5.35 -17.13 13.25
CA MET A 150 -6.07 -15.86 13.49
C MET A 150 -6.81 -15.88 14.86
N LYS A 151 -6.40 -16.77 15.74
CA LYS A 151 -6.79 -16.88 17.13
C LYS A 151 -5.92 -15.91 17.91
N MET A 152 -6.43 -14.71 18.13
CA MET A 152 -5.99 -13.95 19.30
C MET A 152 -6.31 -14.80 20.54
N LYS A 153 -5.34 -15.01 21.43
CA LYS A 153 -5.68 -15.37 22.81
C LYS A 153 -6.39 -14.19 23.47
#